data_AF-K1U9P0-F1
#
_entry.id   AF-K1U9P0-F1
#
_cell.length_a   1.000
_cell.length_b   1.000
_cell.length_c   1.000
_cell.angle_alpha   90.00
_cell.angle_beta   90.00
_cell.angle_gamma   90.00
#
_symmetry.space_group_name_H-M   'P 1'
#
loop_
_entity.id
_entity.type
_entity.pdbx_description
1 polymer ?
#
loop_
_entity_poly.entity_id
_entity_poly.type
_entity_poly.pdbx_seq_one_letter_code
_entity_poly.pdbx_strand_id
1 'polypeptide(L)'
;MRTFMNNKEELKKAVIESCINGTMTIKVAVSRLGFSERYVKKLKARYKKIGASSMMYENCGKQTTHTISAEIKSKIREIWNMPELEECNFIHFQEILEENYHIRISYTPLYKFLKSKGAKSPRKHKKAKAHNRRQERASSGELLQVDGTPHRFFYNDNKEYCLHGFIDDATHQITGLYMCENECMHGYLEVTRQT
;
A
#
# COMPACT_ATOMS: atom_id res chain seq x y z
N MET A 1 5.54 26.13 5.34
CA MET A 1 6.51 26.38 6.42
C MET A 1 5.95 25.73 7.67
N ARG A 2 6.64 24.78 8.30
CA ARG A 2 6.12 24.08 9.49
C ARG A 2 6.28 25.03 10.69
N THR A 3 5.17 25.59 11.17
CA THR A 3 5.10 26.52 12.31
C THR A 3 5.02 25.81 13.67
N PHE A 4 4.83 24.49 13.68
CA PHE A 4 4.62 23.70 14.89
C PHE A 4 5.85 22.85 15.21
N MET A 5 6.40 23.07 16.42
CA MET A 5 7.44 22.22 17.01
C MET A 5 6.90 20.81 17.25
N ASN A 6 7.76 19.82 17.13
CA ASN A 6 7.42 18.46 17.53
C ASN A 6 7.46 18.34 19.07
N ASN A 7 6.75 17.38 19.69
CA ASN A 7 6.71 17.23 21.16
C ASN A 7 8.10 17.17 21.81
N LYS A 8 9.08 16.57 21.13
CA LYS A 8 10.48 16.52 21.59
C LYS A 8 11.19 17.87 21.53
N GLU A 9 10.82 18.75 20.60
CA GLU A 9 11.37 20.11 20.47
C GLU A 9 10.74 21.07 21.50
N GLU A 10 9.44 20.89 21.80
CA GLU A 10 8.74 21.65 22.85
C GLU A 10 9.26 21.30 24.26
N LEU A 11 9.41 20.01 24.57
CA LEU A 11 9.96 19.57 25.85
C LEU A 11 11.39 20.10 26.04
N LYS A 12 12.17 20.03 24.98
CA LYS A 12 13.50 20.64 24.88
C LYS A 12 13.49 22.14 25.18
N LYS A 13 12.56 22.90 24.59
CA LYS A 13 12.40 24.35 24.82
C LYS A 13 12.09 24.62 26.29
N ALA A 14 11.07 23.96 26.86
CA ALA A 14 10.63 24.17 28.24
C ALA A 14 11.72 23.86 29.27
N VAL A 15 12.50 22.80 29.06
CA VAL A 15 13.61 22.43 29.94
C VAL A 15 14.73 23.47 29.89
N ILE A 16 15.09 23.96 28.70
CA ILE A 16 16.14 24.98 28.57
C ILE A 16 15.70 26.34 29.11
N GLU A 17 14.44 26.73 28.91
CA GLU A 17 13.83 27.94 29.46
C GLU A 17 13.87 27.92 31.00
N SER A 18 13.50 26.79 31.61
CA SER A 18 13.62 26.58 33.06
C SER A 18 15.07 26.68 33.57
N CYS A 19 16.04 26.20 32.78
CA CYS A 19 17.46 26.37 33.09
C CYS A 19 18.00 27.80 32.94
N ILE A 20 17.32 28.66 32.19
CA ILE A 20 17.66 30.07 32.03
C ILE A 20 17.05 30.90 33.16
N ASN A 21 15.79 30.61 33.51
CA ASN A 21 15.05 31.27 34.59
C ASN A 21 15.56 30.88 36.00
N GLY A 22 16.53 29.98 36.10
CA GLY A 22 17.14 29.57 37.36
C GLY A 22 16.32 28.57 38.17
N THR A 23 15.15 28.15 37.68
CA THR A 23 14.28 27.18 38.35
C THR A 23 14.81 25.74 38.28
N MET A 24 15.78 25.47 37.40
CA MET A 24 16.34 24.13 37.22
C MET A 24 17.86 24.14 36.95
N THR A 25 18.58 23.24 37.63
CA THR A 25 20.03 23.05 37.46
C THR A 25 20.36 22.26 36.19
N ILE A 26 21.54 22.50 35.62
CA ILE A 26 22.03 21.83 34.40
C ILE A 26 22.05 20.30 34.54
N LYS A 27 22.40 19.76 35.72
CA LYS A 27 22.41 18.31 35.99
C LYS A 27 21.03 17.67 35.87
N VAL A 28 19.98 18.39 36.30
CA VAL A 28 18.59 17.94 36.19
C VAL A 28 18.14 17.95 34.73
N ALA A 29 18.52 18.99 33.97
CA ALA A 29 18.23 19.07 32.55
C ALA A 29 18.90 17.97 31.72
N VAL A 30 20.14 17.62 32.05
CA VAL A 30 20.88 16.48 31.47
C VAL A 30 20.09 15.18 31.63
N SER A 31 19.64 14.92 32.86
CA SER A 31 18.87 13.71 33.19
C SER A 31 17.52 13.66 32.47
N ARG A 32 16.83 14.81 32.36
CA ARG A 32 15.52 14.91 31.68
C ARG A 32 15.61 14.82 30.16
N LEU A 33 16.67 15.33 29.54
CA LEU A 33 16.83 15.34 28.08
C LEU A 33 17.65 14.18 27.54
N GLY A 34 18.38 13.44 28.40
CA GLY A 34 19.29 12.38 27.98
C GLY A 34 20.49 12.88 27.18
N PHE A 35 20.93 14.13 27.41
CA PHE A 35 22.06 14.74 26.70
C PHE A 35 23.27 14.96 27.60
N SER A 36 24.46 15.04 27.01
CA SER A 36 25.67 15.41 27.75
C SER A 36 25.59 16.84 28.30
N GLU A 37 26.23 17.09 29.44
CA GLU A 37 26.34 18.42 30.05
C GLU A 37 26.85 19.49 29.06
N ARG A 38 27.84 19.14 28.23
CA ARG A 38 28.40 20.02 27.20
C ARG A 38 27.33 20.44 26.18
N TYR A 39 26.49 19.51 25.76
CA TYR A 39 25.42 19.78 24.80
C TYR A 39 24.32 20.67 25.40
N VAL A 40 23.94 20.43 26.66
CA VAL A 40 22.96 21.28 27.38
C VAL A 40 23.50 22.71 27.58
N LYS A 41 24.79 22.87 27.93
CA LYS A 41 25.45 24.19 28.01
C LYS A 41 25.47 24.90 26.66
N LYS A 42 25.79 24.20 25.58
CA LYS A 42 25.77 24.72 24.20
C LYS A 42 24.35 25.16 23.78
N LEU A 43 23.34 24.36 24.11
CA LEU A 43 21.93 24.68 23.88
C LEU A 43 21.48 25.93 24.64
N LYS A 44 21.83 26.03 25.93
CA LYS A 44 21.56 27.22 26.75
C LYS A 44 22.18 28.49 26.15
N ALA A 45 23.44 28.40 25.69
CA ALA A 45 24.12 29.52 25.03
C ALA A 45 23.45 29.92 23.70
N ARG A 46 22.97 28.94 22.93
CA ARG A 46 22.26 29.16 21.66
C ARG A 46 20.88 29.79 21.88
N TYR A 47 20.14 29.33 22.89
CA TYR A 47 18.85 29.88 23.28
C TYR A 47 18.95 31.34 23.71
N LYS A 48 20.02 31.71 24.44
CA LYS A 48 20.27 33.11 24.79
C LYS A 48 20.51 34.03 23.58
N LYS A 49 21.05 33.50 22.48
CA LYS A 49 21.36 34.31 21.27
C LYS A 49 20.19 34.43 20.29
N ILE A 50 19.44 33.35 20.08
CA ILE A 50 18.45 33.23 18.99
C ILE A 50 17.02 32.99 19.54
N GLY A 51 16.87 32.79 20.85
CA GLY A 51 15.57 32.55 21.50
C GLY A 51 15.02 31.15 21.23
N ALA A 52 13.70 31.00 21.44
CA ALA A 52 12.98 29.73 21.32
C ALA A 52 13.14 29.05 19.95
N SER A 53 13.30 29.82 18.88
CA SER A 53 13.51 29.33 17.51
C SER A 53 14.79 28.49 17.36
N SER A 54 15.76 28.63 18.27
CA SER A 54 17.00 27.85 18.30
C SER A 54 16.81 26.36 18.62
N MET A 55 15.65 25.99 19.17
CA MET A 55 15.34 24.61 19.55
C MET A 55 14.82 23.78 18.38
N MET A 56 14.42 24.45 17.29
CA MET A 56 14.07 23.78 16.04
C MET A 56 15.32 23.17 15.43
N TYR A 57 15.20 21.95 14.91
CA TYR A 57 16.31 21.30 14.22
C TYR A 57 16.82 22.16 13.05
N GLU A 58 18.14 22.25 12.84
CA GLU A 58 18.76 23.17 11.86
C GLU A 58 18.43 22.85 10.39
N ASN A 59 17.97 21.62 10.10
CA ASN A 59 17.44 21.22 8.78
C ASN A 59 15.91 21.19 8.75
N CYS A 60 15.22 21.60 9.83
CA CYS A 60 13.77 21.66 9.86
C CYS A 60 13.30 22.69 8.82
N GLY A 61 12.64 22.21 7.77
CA GLY A 61 12.15 23.04 6.66
C GLY A 61 13.17 23.34 5.56
N LYS A 62 14.43 22.92 5.68
CA LYS A 62 15.39 23.04 4.57
C LYS A 62 15.16 21.94 3.55
N GLN A 63 15.02 22.33 2.29
CA GLN A 63 15.04 21.40 1.17
C GLN A 63 16.49 20.93 0.97
N THR A 64 16.70 19.62 0.83
CA THR A 64 18.02 19.05 0.58
C THR A 64 18.52 19.47 -0.80
N THR A 65 19.84 19.62 -0.99
CA THR A 65 20.45 20.10 -2.25
C THR A 65 20.11 19.25 -3.48
N HIS A 66 19.84 17.96 -3.28
CA HIS A 66 19.41 17.01 -4.33
C HIS A 66 17.90 17.04 -4.60
N THR A 67 17.17 18.00 -4.02
CA THR A 67 15.74 18.16 -4.29
C THR A 67 15.57 18.78 -5.66
N ILE A 68 14.68 18.20 -6.48
CA ILE A 68 14.22 18.79 -7.74
C ILE A 68 13.90 20.27 -7.51
N SER A 69 14.48 21.15 -8.33
CA SER A 69 14.32 22.59 -8.20
C SER A 69 12.83 22.98 -8.23
N ALA A 70 12.50 24.08 -7.56
CA ALA A 70 11.12 24.57 -7.53
C ALA A 70 10.60 24.84 -8.96
N GLU A 71 11.47 25.31 -9.85
CA GLU A 71 11.17 25.56 -11.26
C GLU A 71 10.77 24.29 -12.01
N ILE A 72 11.53 23.20 -11.86
CA ILE A 72 11.19 21.93 -12.51
C ILE A 72 9.86 21.37 -11.98
N LYS A 73 9.59 21.52 -10.67
CA LYS A 73 8.30 21.12 -10.09
C LYS A 73 7.12 21.91 -10.66
N SER A 74 7.30 23.21 -10.89
CA SER A 74 6.28 24.04 -11.53
C SER A 74 6.04 23.60 -12.97
N LYS A 75 7.10 23.38 -13.75
CA LYS A 75 6.99 22.86 -15.13
C LYS A 75 6.28 21.52 -15.20
N ILE A 76 6.66 20.56 -14.35
CA ILE A 76 5.99 19.25 -14.27
C ILE A 76 4.49 19.40 -13.99
N ARG A 77 4.11 20.37 -13.15
CA ARG A 77 2.71 20.64 -12.84
C ARG A 77 1.96 21.24 -14.03
N GLU A 78 2.56 22.18 -14.75
CA GLU A 78 1.97 22.79 -15.94
C GLU A 78 1.71 21.73 -17.01
N ILE A 79 2.71 20.88 -17.28
CA ILE A 79 2.60 19.78 -18.25
C ILE A 79 1.52 18.80 -17.81
N TRP A 80 1.47 18.39 -16.53
CA TRP A 80 0.45 17.47 -16.04
C TRP A 80 -0.99 17.96 -16.24
N ASN A 81 -1.24 19.27 -16.26
CA ASN A 81 -2.59 19.83 -16.45
C ASN A 81 -2.96 20.03 -17.93
N MET A 82 -2.12 19.61 -18.88
CA MET A 82 -2.46 19.67 -20.30
C MET A 82 -3.57 18.66 -20.63
N PRO A 83 -4.55 19.04 -21.47
CA PRO A 83 -5.69 18.17 -21.81
C PRO A 83 -5.27 16.89 -22.53
N GLU A 84 -4.16 16.94 -23.27
CA GLU A 84 -3.57 15.80 -23.99
C GLU A 84 -3.11 14.67 -23.05
N LEU A 85 -2.89 14.96 -21.76
CA LEU A 85 -2.37 14.03 -20.77
C LEU A 85 -3.43 13.58 -19.75
N GLU A 86 -4.71 13.87 -20.00
CA GLU A 86 -5.80 13.55 -19.08
C GLU A 86 -5.93 12.02 -18.82
N GLU A 87 -5.71 11.19 -19.83
CA GLU A 87 -5.75 9.73 -19.71
C GLU A 87 -4.40 9.10 -19.34
N CYS A 88 -3.34 9.91 -19.21
CA CYS A 88 -1.98 9.43 -19.05
C CYS A 88 -1.76 8.81 -17.66
N ASN A 89 -1.07 7.67 -17.62
CA ASN A 89 -0.65 7.05 -16.37
C ASN A 89 0.67 7.68 -15.87
N PHE A 90 1.01 7.52 -14.59
CA PHE A 90 2.21 8.18 -14.04
C PHE A 90 3.55 7.64 -14.59
N ILE A 91 3.57 6.41 -15.11
CA ILE A 91 4.76 5.82 -15.74
C ILE A 91 4.96 6.45 -17.12
N HIS A 92 3.90 6.47 -17.92
CA HIS A 92 3.89 7.09 -19.23
C HIS A 92 4.14 8.59 -19.16
N PHE A 93 3.65 9.26 -18.12
CA PHE A 93 3.99 10.66 -17.86
C PHE A 93 5.49 10.85 -17.61
N GLN A 94 6.16 9.91 -16.94
CA GLN A 94 7.61 9.97 -16.76
C GLN A 94 8.35 9.83 -18.10
N GLU A 95 7.89 8.95 -18.99
CA GLU A 95 8.45 8.78 -20.34
C GLU A 95 8.30 10.07 -21.15
N ILE A 96 7.09 10.65 -21.16
CA ILE A 96 6.80 11.93 -21.84
C ILE A 96 7.68 13.07 -21.29
N LEU A 97 7.90 13.12 -19.98
CA LEU A 97 8.79 14.11 -19.37
C LEU A 97 10.23 13.97 -19.86
N GLU A 98 10.72 12.75 -20.07
CA GLU A 98 12.07 12.50 -20.55
C GLU A 98 12.21 12.74 -22.07
N GLU A 99 11.24 12.27 -22.86
CA GLU A 99 11.26 12.36 -24.32
C GLU A 99 10.99 13.78 -24.83
N ASN A 100 9.91 14.41 -24.38
CA ASN A 100 9.45 15.69 -24.94
C ASN A 100 10.03 16.90 -24.22
N TYR A 101 10.35 16.77 -22.93
CA TYR A 101 10.76 17.90 -22.09
C TYR A 101 12.17 17.76 -21.52
N HIS A 102 12.86 16.63 -21.77
CA HIS A 102 14.21 16.32 -21.27
C HIS A 102 14.35 16.44 -19.74
N ILE A 103 13.26 16.20 -19.01
CA ILE A 103 13.20 16.22 -17.55
C ILE A 103 13.40 14.79 -17.03
N ARG A 104 14.63 14.47 -16.61
CA ARG A 104 14.93 13.19 -15.97
C ARG A 104 14.54 13.19 -14.50
N ILE A 105 13.50 12.42 -14.16
CA ILE A 105 13.03 12.23 -12.80
C ILE A 105 12.69 10.75 -12.57
N SER A 106 13.07 10.22 -11.41
CA SER A 106 12.65 8.86 -11.06
C SER A 106 11.18 8.81 -10.68
N TYR A 107 10.56 7.64 -10.88
CA TYR A 107 9.14 7.40 -10.62
C TYR A 107 8.71 7.80 -9.20
N THR A 108 9.47 7.41 -8.18
CA THR A 108 9.05 7.57 -6.78
C THR A 108 8.93 9.05 -6.36
N PRO A 109 9.91 9.94 -6.63
CA PRO A 109 9.75 11.39 -6.45
C PRO A 109 8.59 11.98 -7.24
N LEU A 110 8.44 11.60 -8.51
CA LEU A 110 7.36 12.08 -9.38
C LEU A 110 5.98 11.70 -8.83
N TYR A 111 5.80 10.43 -8.49
CA TYR A 111 4.59 9.89 -7.88
C TYR A 111 4.25 10.61 -6.57
N LYS A 112 5.22 10.77 -5.66
CA LYS A 112 5.01 11.48 -4.40
C LYS A 112 4.62 12.95 -4.63
N PHE A 113 5.27 13.61 -5.58
CA PHE A 113 4.98 15.00 -5.94
C PHE A 113 3.55 15.16 -6.48
N LEU A 114 3.18 14.38 -7.51
CA LEU A 114 1.85 14.41 -8.12
C LEU A 114 0.75 14.02 -7.11
N LYS A 115 0.98 12.97 -6.31
CA LYS A 115 0.05 12.55 -5.25
C LYS A 115 -0.12 13.61 -4.16
N SER A 116 0.95 14.31 -3.76
CA SER A 116 0.85 15.42 -2.80
C SER A 116 0.00 16.59 -3.30
N LYS A 117 -0.12 16.71 -4.63
CA LYS A 117 -0.95 17.73 -5.31
C LYS A 117 -2.36 17.22 -5.65
N GLY A 118 -2.72 16.02 -5.21
CA GLY A 118 -4.05 15.45 -5.42
C GLY A 118 -4.27 14.76 -6.77
N ALA A 119 -3.23 14.61 -7.59
CA ALA A 119 -3.34 13.90 -8.87
C ALA A 119 -3.71 12.44 -8.63
N LYS A 120 -4.67 11.94 -9.41
CA LYS A 120 -5.10 10.54 -9.40
C LYS A 120 -4.76 9.94 -10.75
N SER A 121 -4.08 8.79 -10.76
CA SER A 121 -3.86 8.06 -12.01
C SER A 121 -5.20 7.49 -12.50
N PRO A 122 -5.57 7.68 -13.77
CA PRO A 122 -6.83 7.21 -14.34
C PRO A 122 -6.99 5.68 -14.24
N ARG A 123 -5.89 4.94 -14.42
CA ARG A 123 -5.86 3.47 -14.37
C ARG A 123 -5.34 2.97 -13.03
N LYS A 124 -6.19 3.07 -12.00
CA LYS A 124 -5.89 2.42 -10.71
C LYS A 124 -6.12 0.91 -10.85
N HIS A 125 -5.11 0.10 -10.53
CA HIS A 125 -5.30 -1.36 -10.40
C HIS A 125 -6.47 -1.62 -9.45
N LYS A 126 -7.53 -2.28 -9.96
CA LYS A 126 -8.60 -2.81 -9.13
C LYS A 126 -7.98 -3.93 -8.29
N LYS A 127 -8.19 -3.90 -6.97
CA LYS A 127 -7.83 -5.05 -6.13
C LYS A 127 -8.60 -6.27 -6.66
N ALA A 128 -7.91 -7.40 -6.79
CA ALA A 128 -8.57 -8.65 -7.09
C ALA A 128 -9.66 -8.88 -6.04
N LYS A 129 -10.89 -9.16 -6.48
CA LYS A 129 -11.96 -9.52 -5.57
C LYS A 129 -11.59 -10.88 -4.99
N ALA A 130 -11.43 -10.96 -3.67
CA ALA A 130 -11.31 -12.25 -3.01
C ALA A 130 -12.67 -12.95 -3.12
N HIS A 131 -12.70 -14.13 -3.74
CA HIS A 131 -13.88 -14.99 -3.73
C HIS A 131 -13.93 -15.67 -2.36
N ASN A 132 -14.84 -15.22 -1.50
CA ASN A 132 -15.06 -15.87 -0.21
C ASN A 132 -15.65 -17.27 -0.45
N ARG A 133 -15.14 -18.27 0.27
CA ARG A 133 -15.77 -19.60 0.30
C ARG A 133 -17.14 -19.47 0.96
N ARG A 134 -18.16 -20.08 0.36
CA ARG A 134 -19.50 -20.21 0.96
C ARG A 134 -19.41 -21.16 2.17
N GLN A 135 -20.26 -20.97 3.17
CA GLN A 135 -20.46 -21.97 4.23
C GLN A 135 -21.25 -23.18 3.69
N GLU A 136 -20.88 -24.37 4.12
CA GLU A 136 -21.55 -25.64 3.81
C GLU A 136 -23.00 -25.66 4.35
N ARG A 137 -23.86 -26.49 3.76
CA ARG A 137 -25.24 -26.69 4.23
C ARG A 137 -25.27 -27.41 5.58
N ALA A 138 -26.38 -27.25 6.31
CA ALA A 138 -26.49 -27.78 7.67
C ALA A 138 -26.85 -29.28 7.70
N SER A 139 -27.58 -29.75 6.70
CA SER A 139 -28.10 -31.11 6.63
C SER A 139 -27.78 -31.76 5.28
N SER A 140 -27.61 -33.08 5.28
CA SER A 140 -27.46 -33.87 4.05
C SER A 140 -28.72 -33.79 3.18
N GLY A 141 -28.55 -33.78 1.86
CA GLY A 141 -29.60 -33.68 0.85
C GLY A 141 -30.06 -32.26 0.54
N GLU A 142 -29.62 -31.25 1.29
CA GLU A 142 -29.98 -29.84 1.04
C GLU A 142 -29.31 -29.26 -0.22
N LEU A 143 -28.10 -29.72 -0.52
CA LEU A 143 -27.35 -29.31 -1.69
C LEU A 143 -26.42 -30.43 -2.15
N LEU A 144 -26.57 -30.79 -3.41
CA LEU A 144 -25.64 -31.66 -4.13
C LEU A 144 -24.79 -30.79 -5.04
N GLN A 145 -23.49 -30.82 -4.83
CA GLN A 145 -22.51 -30.25 -5.74
C GLN A 145 -22.31 -31.21 -6.90
N VAL A 146 -22.52 -30.70 -8.11
CA VAL A 146 -22.42 -31.47 -9.34
C VAL A 146 -21.16 -31.03 -10.06
N ASP A 147 -20.32 -31.99 -10.44
CA ASP A 147 -19.11 -31.72 -11.22
C ASP A 147 -18.88 -32.80 -12.27
N GLY A 148 -18.15 -32.44 -13.32
CA GLY A 148 -17.78 -33.30 -14.44
C GLY A 148 -16.29 -33.18 -14.70
N THR A 149 -15.54 -34.28 -14.51
CA THR A 149 -14.09 -34.29 -14.73
C THR A 149 -13.73 -35.10 -15.97
N PRO A 150 -13.37 -34.44 -17.09
CA PRO A 150 -12.75 -35.11 -18.23
C PRO A 150 -11.32 -35.53 -17.88
N HIS A 151 -11.03 -36.83 -17.97
CA HIS A 151 -9.73 -37.39 -17.66
C HIS A 151 -9.49 -38.71 -18.40
N ARG A 152 -8.22 -39.07 -18.57
CA ARG A 152 -7.79 -40.36 -19.12
C ARG A 152 -7.78 -41.44 -18.04
N PHE A 153 -8.95 -41.94 -17.68
CA PHE A 153 -9.12 -42.87 -16.56
C PHE A 153 -8.48 -44.26 -16.79
N PHE A 154 -8.39 -44.72 -18.04
CA PHE A 154 -7.90 -46.05 -18.36
C PHE A 154 -6.46 -46.05 -18.87
N TYR A 155 -5.62 -46.87 -18.25
CA TYR A 155 -4.25 -47.10 -18.70
C TYR A 155 -4.27 -47.79 -20.08
N ASN A 156 -3.45 -47.31 -21.01
CA ASN A 156 -3.37 -47.73 -22.42
C ASN A 156 -4.51 -47.27 -23.32
N ASP A 157 -5.45 -46.45 -22.83
CA ASP A 157 -6.36 -45.70 -23.69
C ASP A 157 -5.86 -44.25 -23.85
N ASN A 158 -5.92 -43.75 -25.08
CA ASN A 158 -5.64 -42.35 -25.39
C ASN A 158 -6.89 -41.48 -25.37
N LYS A 159 -8.07 -42.08 -25.16
CA LYS A 159 -9.33 -41.36 -25.04
C LYS A 159 -9.50 -40.77 -23.64
N GLU A 160 -10.05 -39.56 -23.60
CA GLU A 160 -10.58 -38.95 -22.38
C GLU A 160 -12.02 -39.40 -22.19
N TYR A 161 -12.38 -39.67 -20.93
CA TYR A 161 -13.74 -39.93 -20.50
C TYR A 161 -14.12 -38.90 -19.45
N CYS A 162 -15.39 -38.54 -19.39
CA CYS A 162 -15.90 -37.64 -18.36
C CYS A 162 -16.60 -38.41 -17.24
N LEU A 163 -16.09 -38.26 -16.02
CA LEU A 163 -16.76 -38.75 -14.82
C LEU A 163 -17.66 -37.66 -14.26
N HIS A 164 -18.97 -37.90 -14.28
CA HIS A 164 -19.99 -37.05 -13.68
C HIS A 164 -20.17 -37.51 -12.23
N GLY A 165 -20.13 -36.58 -11.28
CA GLY A 165 -20.23 -36.91 -9.87
C GLY A 165 -21.05 -35.90 -9.09
N PHE A 166 -21.85 -36.43 -8.16
CA PHE A 166 -22.61 -35.64 -7.21
C PHE A 166 -22.00 -35.84 -5.82
N ILE A 167 -21.78 -34.74 -5.11
CA ILE A 167 -21.22 -34.72 -3.76
C ILE A 167 -22.15 -33.93 -2.85
N ASP A 168 -22.53 -34.53 -1.73
CA ASP A 168 -23.31 -33.85 -0.71
C ASP A 168 -22.49 -32.78 -0.01
N ASP A 169 -23.00 -31.54 0.00
CA ASP A 169 -22.28 -30.37 0.52
C ASP A 169 -22.05 -30.41 2.04
N ALA A 170 -22.88 -31.11 2.80
CA ALA A 170 -22.82 -31.14 4.26
C ALA A 170 -21.96 -32.30 4.78
N THR A 171 -21.98 -33.44 4.09
CA THR A 171 -21.29 -34.67 4.50
C THR A 171 -20.05 -34.99 3.67
N HIS A 172 -19.86 -34.30 2.54
CA HIS A 172 -18.81 -34.57 1.54
C HIS A 172 -18.84 -36.00 0.98
N GLN A 173 -19.98 -36.68 1.09
CA GLN A 173 -20.16 -38.02 0.55
C GLN A 173 -20.50 -37.95 -0.93
N ILE A 174 -19.87 -38.83 -1.70
CA ILE A 174 -20.21 -39.03 -3.11
C ILE A 174 -21.54 -39.79 -3.15
N THR A 175 -22.56 -39.16 -3.72
CA THR A 175 -23.91 -39.75 -3.79
C THR A 175 -24.13 -40.56 -5.06
N GLY A 176 -23.41 -40.25 -6.13
CA GLY A 176 -23.44 -41.02 -7.36
C GLY A 176 -22.31 -40.66 -8.30
N LEU A 177 -21.95 -41.61 -9.15
CA LEU A 177 -20.92 -41.45 -10.17
C LEU A 177 -21.37 -42.13 -11.46
N TYR A 178 -21.13 -41.47 -12.59
CA TYR A 178 -21.40 -42.06 -13.89
C TYR A 178 -20.38 -41.58 -14.92
N MET A 179 -19.84 -42.52 -15.70
CA MET A 179 -18.81 -42.24 -16.69
C MET A 179 -19.40 -42.26 -18.10
N CYS A 180 -19.13 -41.21 -18.87
CA CYS A 180 -19.48 -41.08 -20.28
C CYS A 180 -18.23 -40.77 -21.11
N GLU A 181 -18.32 -40.93 -22.44
CA GLU A 181 -17.25 -40.50 -23.34
C GLU A 181 -17.01 -38.99 -23.30
N ASN A 182 -18.08 -38.18 -23.15
CA ASN A 182 -18.01 -36.73 -23.09
C ASN A 182 -18.82 -36.21 -21.89
N GLU A 183 -18.58 -34.96 -21.48
CA GLU A 183 -19.46 -34.27 -20.55
C GLU A 183 -20.82 -34.03 -21.21
N CYS A 184 -21.88 -34.60 -20.65
CA CYS A 184 -23.20 -34.57 -21.27
C CYS A 184 -24.33 -34.62 -20.25
N MET A 185 -25.49 -34.06 -20.63
CA MET A 185 -26.69 -34.08 -19.79
C MET A 185 -27.10 -35.51 -19.39
N HIS A 186 -26.91 -36.48 -20.29
CA HIS A 186 -27.20 -37.88 -20.00
C HIS A 186 -26.40 -38.40 -18.79
N GLY A 187 -25.11 -38.05 -18.70
CA GLY A 187 -24.28 -38.43 -17.56
C GLY A 187 -24.83 -37.88 -16.24
N TYR A 188 -25.19 -36.60 -16.21
CA TYR A 188 -25.80 -36.00 -15.02
C TYR A 188 -27.16 -36.61 -14.64
N LEU A 189 -28.00 -36.97 -15.62
CA LEU A 189 -29.27 -37.63 -15.36
C LEU A 189 -29.10 -39.04 -14.79
N GLU A 190 -28.11 -39.81 -15.25
CA GLU A 190 -27.83 -41.14 -14.70
C GLU A 190 -27.26 -41.06 -13.28
N VAL A 191 -26.44 -40.05 -12.95
CA VAL A 191 -26.02 -39.81 -11.55
C VAL A 191 -27.21 -39.45 -10.67
N THR A 192 -28.13 -38.64 -11.18
CA THR A 192 -29.35 -38.23 -10.44
C THR A 192 -30.23 -39.42 -10.09
N ARG A 193 -30.25 -40.48 -10.90
CA ARG A 193 -31.00 -41.72 -10.60
C ARG A 193 -30.37 -42.57 -9.49
N GLN A 194 -29.09 -42.39 -9.23
CA GLN A 194 -28.33 -43.16 -8.23
C GLN A 194 -28.29 -42.48 -6.86
N THR A 195 -28.49 -41.16 -6.84
CA THR A 195 -28.51 -40.32 -5.64
C THR A 195 -29.87 -40.37 -4.96
#